data_AF-N9WBH0-F1
#
_entry.id   AF-N9WBH0-F1
#
_cell.length_a   1.000
_cell.length_b   1.000
_cell.length_c   1.000
_cell.angle_alpha   90.00
_cell.angle_beta   90.00
_cell.angle_gamma   90.00
#
_symmetry.space_group_name_H-M   'P 1'
#
loop_
_entity.id
_entity.type
_entity.pdbx_description
1 polymer ?
#
loop_
_entity_poly.entity_id
_entity_poly.type
_entity_poly.pdbx_seq_one_letter_code
_entity_poly.pdbx_strand_id
1 'polypeptide(L)'
;MPTHHGLKNFTGLHYLCTHSVNRSDRFGRMFPHAPPLYIDPRDLAAIADKDGPMKSTGPAKKTTSVPVGHIFFGQFVDHDITLDLTSSFARLDAAESTVNFRTPTLDLDNIYADGPDGSPYLYHNVAAGGAGSEFNGIKILVGADAPGATALQQQDLARSAHGRAIIGDPRNDENRIISQLQLGFIRFHNRVADTLHSKGLTGRNLFDECRRIVTWHYHWVVVNDFLRAMVGAPLIADILANGRKIYRPDDCPFGADAGPDPFIPVEFAVAGFRFGHSMIPQRIQIQAGKPALEVFGATLGFGFQPLGDLKGVVEWPQVLDLSNATVDRADKLDTKLAANLLDLPFVGAGDVKSLALRNLLRGQAFRLPSGEHIAEACERPANEIAKVTNKAQTLAGAATPAATLAGGTPLWLYILVEAAEIGRETSSGNFDKGEGLGPVGGRIVAETLIGLLELDDRAYLGSNRAWSPILAADKLGPNGVFTLLDLLTF
;
A
#
# COMPACT_ATOMS: atom_id res chain seq x y z
N MET A 1 50.45 -12.87 15.09
CA MET A 1 50.13 -12.69 13.66
C MET A 1 48.85 -11.86 13.59
N PRO A 2 48.87 -10.65 13.00
CA PRO A 2 47.69 -9.79 12.96
C PRO A 2 46.68 -10.36 11.97
N THR A 3 45.43 -10.48 12.40
CA THR A 3 44.29 -10.73 11.51
C THR A 3 44.10 -9.53 10.60
N HIS A 4 44.29 -9.72 9.30
CA HIS A 4 44.08 -8.68 8.29
C HIS A 4 42.66 -8.09 8.38
N HIS A 5 42.58 -6.76 8.53
CA HIS A 5 41.38 -5.98 8.28
C HIS A 5 41.00 -6.11 6.79
N GLY A 6 39.79 -6.57 6.47
CA GLY A 6 39.25 -6.50 5.10
C GLY A 6 38.38 -7.66 4.61
N LEU A 7 38.30 -8.79 5.32
CA LEU A 7 37.44 -9.91 4.91
C LEU A 7 36.11 -9.88 5.68
N LYS A 8 35.18 -9.03 5.25
CA LYS A 8 33.76 -9.31 5.48
C LYS A 8 33.38 -10.43 4.51
N ASN A 9 33.12 -11.63 5.02
CA ASN A 9 32.48 -12.68 4.21
C ASN A 9 31.13 -12.15 3.74
N PHE A 10 30.94 -11.99 2.44
CA PHE A 10 29.62 -11.82 1.84
C PHE A 10 28.84 -13.11 2.13
N THR A 11 27.92 -13.06 3.08
CA THR A 11 26.98 -14.15 3.36
C THR A 11 25.84 -14.06 2.34
N GLY A 12 25.38 -15.21 1.83
CA GLY A 12 24.28 -15.28 0.85
C GLY A 12 24.69 -15.51 -0.62
N LEU A 13 25.98 -15.71 -0.93
CA LEU A 13 26.44 -16.06 -2.29
C LEU A 13 25.81 -17.36 -2.83
N HIS A 14 25.46 -18.31 -1.95
CA HIS A 14 24.81 -19.57 -2.35
C HIS A 14 23.43 -19.36 -2.97
N TYR A 15 22.74 -18.26 -2.65
CA TYR A 15 21.45 -17.91 -3.24
C TYR A 15 21.55 -17.50 -4.72
N LEU A 16 22.75 -17.24 -5.25
CA LEU A 16 22.96 -16.95 -6.68
C LEU A 16 22.81 -18.18 -7.58
N CYS A 17 22.76 -19.39 -7.01
CA CYS A 17 22.80 -20.65 -7.75
C CYS A 17 21.53 -21.52 -7.61
N THR A 18 20.51 -21.06 -6.89
CA THR A 18 19.32 -21.88 -6.59
C THR A 18 18.07 -21.33 -7.27
N HIS A 19 17.38 -22.19 -8.02
CA HIS A 19 16.01 -21.97 -8.47
C HIS A 19 15.09 -22.17 -7.27
N SER A 20 14.27 -21.18 -6.95
CA SER A 20 13.38 -21.20 -5.78
C SER A 20 11.92 -21.13 -6.20
N VAL A 21 11.08 -21.79 -5.41
CA VAL A 21 9.65 -21.88 -5.62
C VAL A 21 8.93 -20.83 -4.76
N ASN A 22 7.97 -20.12 -5.33
CA ASN A 22 7.10 -19.19 -4.62
C ASN A 22 6.17 -19.92 -3.64
N ARG A 23 5.91 -19.30 -2.48
CA ARG A 23 5.05 -19.82 -1.40
C ARG A 23 4.28 -18.70 -0.72
N SER A 24 3.07 -18.98 -0.24
CA SER A 24 2.22 -17.99 0.45
C SER A 24 2.80 -17.42 1.75
N ASP A 25 3.59 -18.18 2.51
CA ASP A 25 4.22 -17.71 3.75
C ASP A 25 5.45 -16.81 3.53
N ARG A 26 5.81 -16.52 2.28
CA ARG A 26 7.05 -15.84 1.91
C ARG A 26 6.84 -14.83 0.80
N PHE A 27 7.81 -13.93 0.64
CA PHE A 27 7.88 -13.16 -0.58
C PHE A 27 8.30 -14.05 -1.74
N GLY A 28 7.73 -13.81 -2.92
CA GLY A 28 8.08 -14.52 -4.14
C GLY A 28 8.59 -13.57 -5.23
N ARG A 29 8.82 -14.10 -6.42
CA ARG A 29 9.21 -13.33 -7.61
C ARG A 29 8.16 -13.44 -8.70
N MET A 30 7.84 -12.30 -9.28
CA MET A 30 7.03 -12.23 -10.51
C MET A 30 7.87 -12.59 -11.74
N PHE A 31 9.18 -12.29 -11.72
CA PHE A 31 10.11 -12.61 -12.81
C PHE A 31 11.28 -13.46 -12.30
N PRO A 32 11.06 -14.75 -11.97
CA PRO A 32 12.08 -15.59 -11.33
C PRO A 32 13.32 -15.86 -12.19
N HIS A 33 13.19 -15.72 -13.52
CA HIS A 33 14.29 -15.95 -14.47
C HIS A 33 14.97 -14.65 -14.95
N ALA A 34 14.49 -13.50 -14.50
CA ALA A 34 15.07 -12.22 -14.88
C ALA A 34 16.45 -12.02 -14.21
N PRO A 35 17.47 -11.56 -14.97
CA PRO A 35 18.78 -11.32 -14.40
C PRO A 35 18.71 -10.16 -13.39
N PRO A 36 19.36 -10.29 -12.22
CA PRO A 36 19.34 -9.23 -11.22
C PRO A 36 20.18 -8.04 -11.67
N LEU A 37 19.71 -6.83 -11.36
CA LEU A 37 20.46 -5.61 -11.59
C LEU A 37 21.37 -5.30 -10.39
N TYR A 38 22.63 -5.01 -10.68
CA TYR A 38 23.55 -4.43 -9.72
C TYR A 38 24.06 -3.08 -10.25
N ILE A 39 23.92 -2.05 -9.42
CA ILE A 39 24.48 -0.72 -9.60
C ILE A 39 25.39 -0.43 -8.41
N ASP A 40 26.49 0.28 -8.65
CA ASP A 40 27.37 0.69 -7.56
C ASP A 40 26.56 1.50 -6.52
N PRO A 41 26.55 1.09 -5.23
CA PRO A 41 25.83 1.83 -4.20
C PRO A 41 26.19 3.31 -4.12
N ARG A 42 27.38 3.72 -4.59
CA ARG A 42 27.79 5.13 -4.67
C ARG A 42 27.02 5.92 -5.73
N ASP A 43 26.72 5.30 -6.88
CA ASP A 43 25.86 5.91 -7.90
C ASP A 43 24.44 6.08 -7.38
N LEU A 44 23.90 5.04 -6.74
CA LEU A 44 22.57 5.10 -6.10
C LEU A 44 22.51 6.18 -5.02
N ALA A 45 23.58 6.31 -4.21
CA ALA A 45 23.68 7.33 -3.17
C ALA A 45 23.71 8.74 -3.75
N ALA A 46 24.44 8.98 -4.84
CA ALA A 46 24.50 10.28 -5.48
C ALA A 46 23.14 10.69 -6.11
N ILE A 47 22.41 9.74 -6.71
CA ILE A 47 21.06 9.97 -7.26
C ILE A 47 20.07 10.35 -6.15
N ALA A 48 20.12 9.61 -5.04
CA ALA A 48 19.19 9.73 -3.93
C ALA A 48 19.66 10.67 -2.81
N ASP A 49 20.71 11.46 -3.06
CA ASP A 49 21.23 12.41 -2.10
C ASP A 49 20.18 13.49 -1.76
N LYS A 50 20.24 14.03 -0.54
CA LYS A 50 19.31 15.08 -0.07
C LYS A 50 19.39 16.39 -0.87
N ASP A 51 20.53 16.62 -1.53
CA ASP A 51 20.76 17.72 -2.47
C ASP A 51 20.89 17.21 -3.92
N GLY A 52 20.60 15.93 -4.14
CA GLY A 52 20.64 15.25 -5.42
C GLY A 52 19.43 15.53 -6.32
N PRO A 53 19.41 14.90 -7.51
CA PRO A 53 18.44 15.18 -8.56
C PRO A 53 17.01 14.74 -8.21
N MET A 54 16.81 13.88 -7.20
CA MET A 54 15.48 13.51 -6.71
C MET A 54 14.85 14.52 -5.76
N LYS A 55 15.58 15.55 -5.31
CA LYS A 55 15.02 16.61 -4.47
C LYS A 55 14.03 17.47 -5.26
N SER A 56 12.85 17.69 -4.70
CA SER A 56 11.93 18.71 -5.22
C SER A 56 12.51 20.12 -4.99
N THR A 57 12.55 20.94 -6.04
CA THR A 57 13.12 22.31 -6.02
C THR A 57 12.05 23.42 -6.08
N GLY A 58 10.77 23.06 -6.00
CA GLY A 58 9.65 23.99 -6.10
C GLY A 58 8.38 23.43 -5.46
N PRO A 59 7.25 24.17 -5.51
CA PRO A 59 5.98 23.64 -5.04
C PRO A 59 5.64 22.37 -5.82
N ALA A 60 5.21 21.33 -5.10
CA ALA A 60 4.86 20.08 -5.72
C ALA A 60 3.71 20.26 -6.72
N LYS A 61 3.83 19.62 -7.88
CA LYS A 61 2.75 19.61 -8.86
C LYS A 61 1.69 18.65 -8.36
N LYS A 62 0.43 19.08 -8.32
CA LYS A 62 -0.70 18.24 -7.92
C LYS A 62 -1.23 17.42 -9.09
N THR A 63 -1.75 16.24 -8.79
CA THR A 63 -2.60 15.49 -9.72
C THR A 63 -3.89 16.25 -9.98
N THR A 64 -4.55 15.94 -11.09
CA THR A 64 -5.90 16.41 -11.40
C THR A 64 -6.98 15.39 -11.04
N SER A 65 -6.60 14.12 -10.89
CA SER A 65 -7.57 13.02 -10.84
C SER A 65 -7.39 12.07 -9.66
N VAL A 66 -6.40 12.32 -8.79
CA VAL A 66 -6.11 11.45 -7.65
C VAL A 66 -6.33 12.21 -6.34
N PRO A 67 -7.37 11.88 -5.58
CA PRO A 67 -7.59 12.47 -4.27
C PRO A 67 -6.51 11.98 -3.29
N VAL A 68 -6.04 12.85 -2.40
CA VAL A 68 -4.89 12.51 -1.52
C VAL A 68 -5.18 11.33 -0.59
N GLY A 69 -6.44 11.12 -0.22
CA GLY A 69 -6.87 10.01 0.63
C GLY A 69 -6.55 8.63 0.06
N HIS A 70 -6.48 8.48 -1.27
CA HIS A 70 -6.06 7.22 -1.90
C HIS A 70 -4.61 6.86 -1.62
N ILE A 71 -3.73 7.83 -1.34
CA ILE A 71 -2.32 7.55 -0.98
C ILE A 71 -2.25 6.85 0.39
N PHE A 72 -3.04 7.32 1.35
CA PHE A 72 -3.16 6.69 2.67
C PHE A 72 -3.91 5.36 2.60
N PHE A 73 -4.90 5.23 1.71
CA PHE A 73 -5.56 3.96 1.49
C PHE A 73 -4.61 2.91 0.89
N GLY A 74 -3.72 3.29 -0.03
CA GLY A 74 -2.67 2.41 -0.55
C GLY A 74 -1.78 1.86 0.56
N GLN A 75 -1.42 2.70 1.54
CA GLN A 75 -0.69 2.25 2.73
C GLN A 75 -1.50 1.27 3.59
N PHE A 76 -2.79 1.53 3.79
CA PHE A 76 -3.68 0.61 4.52
C PHE A 76 -3.78 -0.76 3.84
N VAL A 77 -3.82 -0.79 2.50
CA VAL A 77 -3.76 -2.01 1.70
C VAL A 77 -2.41 -2.73 1.88
N ASP A 78 -1.29 -2.00 1.89
CA ASP A 78 0.03 -2.58 2.13
C ASP A 78 0.10 -3.27 3.50
N HIS A 79 -0.48 -2.64 4.54
CA HIS A 79 -0.49 -3.21 5.89
C HIS A 79 -1.34 -4.47 6.03
N ASP A 80 -2.31 -4.68 5.14
CA ASP A 80 -3.13 -5.91 5.09
C ASP A 80 -2.34 -7.08 4.49
N ILE A 81 -1.58 -6.84 3.41
CA ILE A 81 -1.00 -7.93 2.62
C ILE A 81 0.51 -8.13 2.83
N THR A 82 1.23 -7.15 3.40
CA THR A 82 2.68 -7.25 3.60
C THR A 82 3.12 -6.98 5.03
N LEU A 83 4.02 -7.83 5.55
CA LEU A 83 4.79 -7.56 6.76
C LEU A 83 6.16 -8.25 6.70
N ASP A 84 7.21 -7.45 6.61
CA ASP A 84 8.60 -7.92 6.66
C ASP A 84 9.29 -7.38 7.92
N LEU A 85 9.49 -8.26 8.90
CA LEU A 85 10.16 -7.95 10.17
C LEU A 85 11.64 -8.35 10.19
N THR A 86 12.15 -8.99 9.14
CA THR A 86 13.39 -9.79 9.23
C THR A 86 14.52 -9.31 8.35
N SER A 87 14.21 -8.64 7.25
CA SER A 87 15.21 -8.39 6.22
C SER A 87 15.84 -6.99 6.35
N SER A 88 17.00 -6.77 5.72
CA SER A 88 17.82 -5.57 5.93
C SER A 88 18.44 -5.06 4.64
N PHE A 89 18.33 -3.76 4.35
CA PHE A 89 18.98 -3.11 3.20
C PHE A 89 20.52 -3.23 3.20
N ALA A 90 21.13 -3.66 4.32
CA ALA A 90 22.57 -3.87 4.47
C ALA A 90 23.04 -5.30 4.12
N ARG A 91 22.13 -6.20 3.70
CA ARG A 91 22.44 -7.59 3.33
C ARG A 91 21.73 -7.95 2.01
N LEU A 92 22.25 -8.97 1.32
CA LEU A 92 21.52 -9.59 0.22
C LEU A 92 20.44 -10.49 0.82
N ASP A 93 19.19 -10.23 0.49
CA ASP A 93 18.03 -10.95 1.00
C ASP A 93 17.44 -11.78 -0.14
N ALA A 94 17.35 -13.10 0.06
CA ALA A 94 16.61 -13.95 -0.87
C ALA A 94 15.11 -13.82 -0.55
N ALA A 95 14.34 -13.28 -1.49
CA ALA A 95 12.89 -13.08 -1.39
C ALA A 95 12.18 -14.29 -0.79
N GLU A 96 12.54 -15.45 -1.30
CA GLU A 96 11.95 -16.76 -1.03
C GLU A 96 12.39 -17.34 0.32
N SER A 97 13.29 -16.65 1.02
CA SER A 97 13.67 -16.93 2.41
C SER A 97 13.11 -15.90 3.39
N THR A 98 12.62 -14.77 2.88
CA THR A 98 11.98 -13.72 3.69
C THR A 98 10.53 -14.09 3.94
N VAL A 99 10.20 -14.29 5.22
CA VAL A 99 8.84 -14.61 5.65
C VAL A 99 7.96 -13.36 5.48
N ASN A 100 6.82 -13.53 4.82
CA ASN A 100 5.74 -12.56 4.93
C ASN A 100 4.95 -12.93 6.18
N PHE A 101 4.99 -12.10 7.21
CA PHE A 101 4.26 -12.36 8.45
C PHE A 101 2.76 -12.03 8.34
N ARG A 102 2.30 -11.66 7.13
CA ARG A 102 0.91 -11.49 6.75
C ARG A 102 0.49 -12.58 5.77
N THR A 103 -0.80 -12.86 5.73
CA THR A 103 -1.41 -13.64 4.66
C THR A 103 -1.32 -12.84 3.35
N PRO A 104 -0.96 -13.46 2.22
CA PRO A 104 -1.02 -12.81 0.92
C PRO A 104 -2.48 -12.77 0.42
N THR A 105 -3.40 -12.30 1.27
CA THR A 105 -4.83 -12.18 0.98
C THR A 105 -5.33 -10.84 1.51
N LEU A 106 -6.32 -10.27 0.84
CA LEU A 106 -6.92 -8.98 1.23
C LEU A 106 -8.03 -9.20 2.28
N ASP A 107 -7.74 -9.90 3.38
CA ASP A 107 -8.75 -10.40 4.31
C ASP A 107 -9.03 -9.50 5.52
N LEU A 108 -8.49 -8.28 5.51
CA LEU A 108 -8.60 -7.28 6.59
C LEU A 108 -8.10 -7.81 7.93
N ASP A 109 -6.99 -8.54 7.92
CA ASP A 109 -6.38 -9.05 9.14
C ASP A 109 -5.88 -7.89 10.03
N ASN A 110 -5.62 -6.72 9.41
CA ASN A 110 -5.29 -5.48 10.08
C ASN A 110 -6.47 -4.87 10.87
N ILE A 111 -7.71 -5.30 10.58
CA ILE A 111 -8.92 -5.00 11.36
C ILE A 111 -9.25 -6.14 12.33
N TYR A 112 -9.27 -7.38 11.83
CA TYR A 112 -9.85 -8.53 12.53
C TYR A 112 -8.86 -9.33 13.36
N ALA A 113 -7.55 -9.22 13.11
CA ALA A 113 -6.53 -10.12 13.65
C ALA A 113 -6.99 -11.59 13.54
N ASP A 114 -6.87 -12.35 14.63
CA ASP A 114 -7.31 -13.75 14.71
C ASP A 114 -8.82 -13.91 15.03
N GLY A 115 -9.62 -12.84 14.87
CA GLY A 115 -11.05 -12.83 15.17
C GLY A 115 -11.37 -12.81 16.68
N PRO A 116 -12.66 -12.86 17.05
CA PRO A 116 -13.08 -12.77 18.46
C PRO A 116 -12.62 -13.95 19.33
N ASP A 117 -12.34 -15.11 18.73
CA ASP A 117 -11.85 -16.28 19.46
C ASP A 117 -10.33 -16.21 19.73
N GLY A 118 -9.54 -15.67 18.78
CA GLY A 118 -8.08 -15.58 18.90
C GLY A 118 -7.58 -14.23 19.46
N SER A 119 -8.29 -13.15 19.18
CA SER A 119 -7.99 -11.78 19.64
C SER A 119 -9.19 -11.13 20.35
N PRO A 120 -9.76 -11.76 21.41
CA PRO A 120 -11.00 -11.32 22.06
C PRO A 120 -10.93 -9.89 22.62
N TYR A 121 -9.73 -9.41 22.96
CA TYR A 121 -9.52 -8.07 23.51
C TYR A 121 -9.76 -6.93 22.51
N LEU A 122 -9.96 -7.24 21.22
CA LEU A 122 -10.36 -6.26 20.20
C LEU A 122 -11.88 -6.02 20.17
N TYR A 123 -12.67 -6.92 20.77
CA TYR A 123 -14.12 -6.97 20.59
C TYR A 123 -14.88 -6.59 21.86
N HIS A 124 -16.15 -6.22 21.69
CA HIS A 124 -17.08 -5.98 22.77
C HIS A 124 -17.20 -7.24 23.64
N ASN A 125 -16.96 -7.08 24.95
CA ASN A 125 -17.13 -8.14 25.94
C ASN A 125 -18.22 -7.72 26.93
N VAL A 126 -19.44 -8.21 26.70
CA VAL A 126 -20.64 -7.85 27.46
C VAL A 126 -21.28 -9.12 28.01
N ALA A 127 -21.53 -9.14 29.31
CA ALA A 127 -22.17 -10.28 29.97
C ALA A 127 -23.57 -10.54 29.40
N ALA A 128 -23.93 -11.83 29.29
CA ALA A 128 -25.23 -12.25 28.77
C ALA A 128 -26.38 -11.58 29.54
N GLY A 129 -27.35 -11.02 28.80
CA GLY A 129 -28.51 -10.32 29.35
C GLY A 129 -28.26 -8.84 29.72
N GLY A 130 -27.03 -8.34 29.57
CA GLY A 130 -26.74 -6.91 29.58
C GLY A 130 -27.14 -6.21 28.29
N ALA A 131 -27.35 -4.89 28.33
CA ALA A 131 -27.56 -4.09 27.12
C ALA A 131 -26.33 -4.17 26.20
N GLY A 132 -26.53 -4.46 24.91
CA GLY A 132 -25.45 -4.66 23.95
C GLY A 132 -24.88 -6.08 23.93
N SER A 133 -25.40 -7.01 24.74
CA SER A 133 -24.96 -8.41 24.75
C SER A 133 -25.22 -9.13 23.42
N GLU A 134 -26.13 -8.63 22.60
CA GLU A 134 -26.36 -9.08 21.22
C GLU A 134 -25.14 -8.86 20.30
N PHE A 135 -24.21 -7.97 20.68
CA PHE A 135 -22.98 -7.66 19.93
C PHE A 135 -21.70 -8.20 20.61
N ASN A 136 -21.83 -9.01 21.66
CA ASN A 136 -20.68 -9.61 22.34
C ASN A 136 -19.85 -10.47 21.37
N GLY A 137 -18.56 -10.18 21.26
CA GLY A 137 -17.66 -10.83 20.30
C GLY A 137 -17.94 -10.50 18.83
N ILE A 138 -18.80 -9.51 18.54
CA ILE A 138 -19.16 -9.10 17.18
C ILE A 138 -18.61 -7.70 16.89
N LYS A 139 -19.03 -6.69 17.66
CA LYS A 139 -18.54 -5.31 17.47
C LYS A 139 -17.10 -5.17 17.93
N ILE A 140 -16.33 -4.38 17.20
CA ILE A 140 -14.93 -4.06 17.50
C ILE A 140 -14.89 -2.77 18.32
N LEU A 141 -14.00 -2.72 19.31
CA LEU A 141 -13.87 -1.61 20.24
C LEU A 141 -13.39 -0.32 19.55
N VAL A 142 -13.98 0.81 19.94
CA VAL A 142 -13.55 2.16 19.57
C VAL A 142 -13.33 3.02 20.81
N GLY A 143 -12.67 4.17 20.68
CA GLY A 143 -12.43 5.05 21.82
C GLY A 143 -13.72 5.58 22.46
N ALA A 144 -14.82 5.64 21.71
CA ALA A 144 -16.14 5.99 22.20
C ALA A 144 -16.73 4.99 23.21
N ASP A 145 -16.23 3.74 23.24
CA ASP A 145 -16.68 2.71 24.18
C ASP A 145 -16.07 2.90 25.59
N ALA A 146 -15.10 3.82 25.74
CA ALA A 146 -14.53 4.12 27.05
C ALA A 146 -15.58 4.76 27.98
N PRO A 147 -15.69 4.34 29.25
CA PRO A 147 -16.58 4.97 30.21
C PRO A 147 -16.29 6.47 30.36
N GLY A 148 -17.28 7.31 30.09
CA GLY A 148 -17.11 8.77 30.12
C GLY A 148 -16.22 9.31 28.99
N ALA A 149 -16.17 8.63 27.84
CA ALA A 149 -15.36 9.02 26.69
C ALA A 149 -15.48 10.52 26.36
N THR A 150 -14.33 11.19 26.39
CA THR A 150 -14.19 12.59 26.00
C THR A 150 -14.47 12.78 24.49
N ALA A 151 -14.67 14.03 24.06
CA ALA A 151 -14.86 14.34 22.64
C ALA A 151 -13.70 13.84 21.74
N LEU A 152 -12.46 13.82 22.27
CA LEU A 152 -11.30 13.28 21.56
C LEU A 152 -11.39 11.76 21.45
N GLN A 153 -11.66 11.06 22.55
CA GLN A 153 -11.80 9.59 22.56
C GLN A 153 -12.94 9.12 21.66
N GLN A 154 -14.03 9.88 21.57
CA GLN A 154 -15.12 9.58 20.64
C GLN A 154 -14.66 9.57 19.18
N GLN A 155 -13.60 10.28 18.83
CA GLN A 155 -13.00 10.36 17.49
C GLN A 155 -11.67 9.60 17.37
N ASP A 156 -11.38 8.68 18.28
CA ASP A 156 -10.12 7.94 18.30
C ASP A 156 -10.35 6.42 18.38
N LEU A 157 -9.28 5.68 18.11
CA LEU A 157 -9.24 4.24 18.32
C LEU A 157 -9.40 3.89 19.80
N ALA A 158 -9.83 2.67 20.10
CA ALA A 158 -9.73 2.15 21.47
C ALA A 158 -8.25 2.11 21.88
N ARG A 159 -7.95 2.51 23.12
CA ARG A 159 -6.57 2.61 23.62
C ARG A 159 -6.42 1.95 24.98
N SER A 160 -5.25 1.37 25.20
CA SER A 160 -4.81 0.90 26.51
C SER A 160 -4.58 2.06 27.47
N ALA A 161 -4.39 1.76 28.76
CA ALA A 161 -4.10 2.76 29.80
C ALA A 161 -2.84 3.60 29.53
N HIS A 162 -1.92 3.11 28.69
CA HIS A 162 -0.70 3.83 28.28
C HIS A 162 -0.80 4.45 26.88
N GLY A 163 -2.01 4.59 26.32
CA GLY A 163 -2.24 5.33 25.08
C GLY A 163 -1.93 4.57 23.78
N ARG A 164 -1.46 3.32 23.84
CA ARG A 164 -1.31 2.46 22.66
C ARG A 164 -2.67 2.04 22.12
N ALA A 165 -2.89 2.16 20.81
CA ALA A 165 -4.09 1.67 20.14
C ALA A 165 -4.26 0.14 20.29
N ILE A 166 -5.50 -0.29 20.49
CA ILE A 166 -5.92 -1.69 20.58
C ILE A 166 -6.58 -2.04 19.24
N ILE A 167 -5.77 -2.52 18.28
CA ILE A 167 -6.16 -2.76 16.88
C ILE A 167 -5.40 -3.98 16.33
N GLY A 168 -5.85 -4.52 15.18
CA GLY A 168 -5.28 -5.73 14.57
C GLY A 168 -3.85 -5.57 14.07
N ASP A 169 -3.55 -4.50 13.32
CA ASP A 169 -2.17 -4.12 12.97
C ASP A 169 -1.74 -2.84 13.68
N PRO A 170 -0.72 -2.86 14.55
CA PRO A 170 -0.26 -1.66 15.24
C PRO A 170 0.27 -0.57 14.28
N ARG A 171 0.75 -0.91 13.08
CA ARG A 171 1.19 0.06 12.06
C ARG A 171 0.06 0.96 11.61
N ASN A 172 -1.20 0.52 11.73
CA ASN A 172 -2.35 1.38 11.44
C ASN A 172 -2.58 2.50 12.48
N ASP A 173 -1.66 2.70 13.44
CA ASP A 173 -1.61 3.89 14.30
C ASP A 173 -0.37 4.78 14.02
N GLU A 174 0.45 4.52 12.99
CA GLU A 174 1.74 5.20 12.79
C GLU A 174 1.65 6.69 12.43
N ASN A 175 0.53 7.09 11.83
CA ASN A 175 0.19 8.47 11.56
C ASN A 175 -1.33 8.66 11.72
N ARG A 176 -1.75 9.92 11.94
CA ARG A 176 -3.12 10.24 12.30
C ARG A 176 -4.14 9.84 11.23
N ILE A 177 -3.79 9.94 9.95
CA ILE A 177 -4.77 9.66 8.89
C ILE A 177 -5.02 8.17 8.76
N ILE A 178 -3.96 7.36 8.86
CA ILE A 178 -4.10 5.90 8.89
C ILE A 178 -4.88 5.47 10.14
N SER A 179 -4.66 6.08 11.31
CA SER A 179 -5.44 5.73 12.50
C SER A 179 -6.92 6.13 12.40
N GLN A 180 -7.23 7.24 11.74
CA GLN A 180 -8.61 7.61 11.41
C GLN A 180 -9.21 6.66 10.36
N LEU A 181 -8.42 6.18 9.39
CA LEU A 181 -8.87 5.21 8.39
C LEU A 181 -9.21 3.86 9.04
N GLN A 182 -8.35 3.36 9.93
CA GLN A 182 -8.60 2.19 10.78
C GLN A 182 -9.90 2.36 11.58
N LEU A 183 -10.10 3.51 12.22
CA LEU A 183 -11.33 3.82 12.95
C LEU A 183 -12.56 3.81 12.02
N GLY A 184 -12.42 4.34 10.81
CA GLY A 184 -13.46 4.35 9.78
C GLY A 184 -13.91 2.94 9.40
N PHE A 185 -12.98 2.02 9.11
CA PHE A 185 -13.29 0.63 8.81
C PHE A 185 -13.94 -0.10 9.99
N ILE A 186 -13.47 0.13 11.23
CA ILE A 186 -14.09 -0.41 12.44
C ILE A 186 -15.53 0.09 12.61
N ARG A 187 -15.76 1.40 12.43
CA ARG A 187 -17.11 1.99 12.49
C ARG A 187 -18.02 1.43 11.39
N PHE A 188 -17.50 1.25 10.18
CA PHE A 188 -18.23 0.62 9.09
C PHE A 188 -18.65 -0.81 9.45
N HIS A 189 -17.72 -1.63 9.98
CA HIS A 189 -18.05 -2.97 10.48
C HIS A 189 -19.15 -2.92 11.55
N ASN A 190 -19.01 -2.08 12.57
CA ASN A 190 -19.99 -2.00 13.64
C ASN A 190 -21.38 -1.59 13.13
N ARG A 191 -21.45 -0.71 12.13
CA ARG A 191 -22.71 -0.32 11.48
C ARG A 191 -23.29 -1.44 10.62
N VAL A 192 -22.47 -2.22 9.91
CA VAL A 192 -22.93 -3.39 9.16
C VAL A 192 -23.49 -4.44 10.13
N ALA A 193 -22.85 -4.65 11.28
CA ALA A 193 -23.35 -5.54 12.34
C ALA A 193 -24.72 -5.09 12.85
N ASP A 194 -24.91 -3.78 13.14
CA ASP A 194 -26.22 -3.23 13.52
C ASP A 194 -27.29 -3.53 12.45
N THR A 195 -26.95 -3.30 11.18
CA THR A 195 -27.85 -3.49 10.04
C THR A 195 -28.26 -4.95 9.89
N LEU A 196 -27.31 -5.88 9.96
CA LEU A 196 -27.58 -7.32 9.85
C LEU A 196 -28.34 -7.86 11.07
N HIS A 197 -28.05 -7.33 12.26
CA HIS A 197 -28.79 -7.70 13.47
C HIS A 197 -30.26 -7.30 13.37
N SER A 198 -30.55 -6.10 12.84
CA SER A 198 -31.94 -5.67 12.58
C SER A 198 -32.68 -6.55 11.56
N LYS A 199 -31.94 -7.32 10.74
CA LYS A 199 -32.48 -8.32 9.80
C LYS A 199 -32.58 -9.73 10.41
N GLY A 200 -32.29 -9.88 11.71
CA GLY A 200 -32.46 -11.11 12.47
C GLY A 200 -31.22 -11.99 12.61
N LEU A 201 -30.06 -11.56 12.09
CA LEU A 201 -28.82 -12.30 12.31
C LEU A 201 -28.32 -12.11 13.76
N THR A 202 -27.79 -13.17 14.36
CA THR A 202 -27.22 -13.13 15.73
C THR A 202 -25.99 -14.03 15.85
N GLY A 203 -25.23 -13.83 16.93
CA GLY A 203 -24.11 -14.69 17.31
C GLY A 203 -23.05 -14.84 16.20
N ARG A 204 -22.56 -16.07 16.02
CA ARG A 204 -21.50 -16.38 15.06
C ARG A 204 -21.90 -16.04 13.62
N ASN A 205 -23.15 -16.32 13.23
CA ASN A 205 -23.65 -16.03 11.88
C ASN A 205 -23.65 -14.52 11.60
N LEU A 206 -23.95 -13.69 12.60
CA LEU A 206 -23.89 -12.24 12.46
C LEU A 206 -22.45 -11.77 12.22
N PHE A 207 -21.49 -12.29 13.00
CA PHE A 207 -20.08 -11.93 12.83
C PHE A 207 -19.53 -12.35 11.46
N ASP A 208 -19.72 -13.62 11.08
CA ASP A 208 -19.17 -14.16 9.83
C ASP A 208 -19.74 -13.43 8.60
N GLU A 209 -21.05 -13.14 8.60
CA GLU A 209 -21.69 -12.40 7.51
C GLU A 209 -21.27 -10.93 7.50
N CYS A 210 -21.13 -10.30 8.66
CA CYS A 210 -20.61 -8.93 8.78
C CYS A 210 -19.20 -8.82 8.21
N ARG A 211 -18.30 -9.72 8.65
CA ARG A 211 -16.91 -9.79 8.14
C ARG A 211 -16.91 -9.96 6.63
N ARG A 212 -17.68 -10.93 6.11
CA ARG A 212 -17.78 -11.18 4.66
C ARG A 212 -18.22 -9.95 3.88
N ILE A 213 -19.29 -9.28 4.32
CA ILE A 213 -19.82 -8.08 3.66
C ILE A 213 -18.78 -6.95 3.68
N VAL A 214 -18.18 -6.67 4.84
CA VAL A 214 -17.19 -5.59 4.97
C VAL A 214 -15.96 -5.86 4.10
N THR A 215 -15.44 -7.09 4.13
CA THR A 215 -14.30 -7.51 3.33
C THR A 215 -14.59 -7.40 1.82
N TRP A 216 -15.79 -7.77 1.37
CA TRP A 216 -16.16 -7.61 -0.05
C TRP A 216 -16.32 -6.14 -0.47
N HIS A 217 -16.83 -5.27 0.40
CA HIS A 217 -16.83 -3.82 0.12
C HIS A 217 -15.40 -3.27 0.04
N TYR A 218 -14.49 -3.73 0.90
CA TYR A 218 -13.07 -3.39 0.82
C TYR A 218 -12.44 -3.85 -0.51
N HIS A 219 -12.64 -5.11 -0.91
CA HIS A 219 -12.16 -5.62 -2.20
C HIS A 219 -12.67 -4.80 -3.38
N TRP A 220 -13.95 -4.44 -3.36
CA TRP A 220 -14.55 -3.61 -4.39
C TRP A 220 -13.90 -2.23 -4.46
N VAL A 221 -13.67 -1.58 -3.32
CA VAL A 221 -12.99 -0.29 -3.26
C VAL A 221 -11.54 -0.39 -3.76
N VAL A 222 -10.83 -1.47 -3.43
CA VAL A 222 -9.48 -1.73 -3.95
C VAL A 222 -9.46 -1.75 -5.49
N VAL A 223 -10.40 -2.46 -6.12
CA VAL A 223 -10.43 -2.62 -7.59
C VAL A 223 -11.05 -1.42 -8.30
N ASN A 224 -12.23 -0.99 -7.87
CA ASN A 224 -13.08 -0.09 -8.65
C ASN A 224 -12.87 1.40 -8.32
N ASP A 225 -12.23 1.70 -7.18
CA ASP A 225 -11.92 3.07 -6.77
C ASP A 225 -10.39 3.30 -6.77
N PHE A 226 -9.66 2.58 -5.90
CA PHE A 226 -8.22 2.78 -5.73
C PHE A 226 -7.39 2.40 -6.97
N LEU A 227 -7.48 1.16 -7.45
CA LEU A 227 -6.74 0.74 -8.66
C LEU A 227 -7.17 1.58 -9.86
N ARG A 228 -8.45 1.93 -9.97
CA ARG A 228 -8.93 2.78 -11.07
C ARG A 228 -8.26 4.16 -11.04
N ALA A 229 -8.08 4.74 -9.86
CA ALA A 229 -7.33 5.98 -9.67
C ALA A 229 -5.82 5.80 -9.95
N MET A 230 -5.21 4.68 -9.55
CA MET A 230 -3.75 4.51 -9.68
C MET A 230 -3.29 4.04 -11.05
N VAL A 231 -3.99 3.09 -11.67
CA VAL A 231 -3.53 2.40 -12.91
C VAL A 231 -4.44 2.61 -14.11
N GLY A 232 -5.66 3.09 -13.88
CA GLY A 232 -6.61 3.44 -14.93
C GLY A 232 -7.56 2.30 -15.29
N ALA A 233 -8.74 2.67 -15.78
CA ALA A 233 -9.78 1.72 -16.16
C ALA A 233 -9.39 0.77 -17.32
N PRO A 234 -8.65 1.21 -18.36
CA PRO A 234 -8.23 0.32 -19.44
C PRO A 234 -7.41 -0.88 -18.98
N LEU A 235 -6.46 -0.67 -18.06
CA LEU A 235 -5.62 -1.76 -17.55
C LEU A 235 -6.42 -2.76 -16.71
N ILE A 236 -7.32 -2.27 -15.86
CA ILE A 236 -8.19 -3.14 -15.05
C ILE A 236 -9.09 -3.96 -15.97
N ALA A 237 -9.69 -3.33 -16.98
CA ALA A 237 -10.53 -4.01 -17.96
C ALA A 237 -9.76 -5.09 -18.73
N ASP A 238 -8.52 -4.81 -19.15
CA ASP A 238 -7.67 -5.80 -19.82
C ASP A 238 -7.39 -7.00 -18.91
N ILE A 239 -7.01 -6.79 -17.65
CA ILE A 239 -6.73 -7.88 -16.72
C ILE A 239 -8.00 -8.72 -16.47
N LEU A 240 -9.15 -8.08 -16.24
CA LEU A 240 -10.40 -8.80 -15.96
C LEU A 240 -10.96 -9.55 -17.19
N ALA A 241 -10.70 -9.06 -18.41
CA ALA A 241 -11.20 -9.66 -19.64
C ALA A 241 -10.23 -10.68 -20.26
N ASN A 242 -8.93 -10.38 -20.25
CA ASN A 242 -7.89 -11.16 -20.92
C ASN A 242 -6.99 -11.95 -19.96
N GLY A 243 -7.17 -11.76 -18.65
CA GLY A 243 -6.39 -12.43 -17.61
C GLY A 243 -5.07 -11.73 -17.26
N ARG A 244 -4.42 -12.25 -16.21
CA ARG A 244 -3.10 -11.84 -15.75
C ARG A 244 -2.02 -12.35 -16.70
N LYS A 245 -0.99 -11.54 -16.98
CA LYS A 245 0.11 -11.87 -17.89
C LYS A 245 1.41 -12.18 -17.16
N ILE A 246 1.71 -11.44 -16.10
CA ILE A 246 2.99 -11.49 -15.38
C ILE A 246 2.86 -12.06 -13.95
N TYR A 247 1.72 -11.90 -13.28
CA TYR A 247 1.49 -12.52 -11.97
C TYR A 247 0.80 -13.88 -12.11
N ARG A 248 1.61 -14.95 -12.16
CA ARG A 248 1.17 -16.33 -12.45
C ARG A 248 1.67 -17.31 -11.38
N PRO A 249 0.99 -17.42 -10.22
CA PRO A 249 1.31 -18.39 -9.17
C PRO A 249 0.85 -19.83 -9.48
N ASP A 250 0.37 -20.08 -10.71
CA ASP A 250 -0.17 -21.38 -11.14
C ASP A 250 0.89 -22.50 -11.18
N ASP A 251 2.18 -22.17 -11.10
CA ASP A 251 3.31 -23.10 -10.96
C ASP A 251 3.49 -23.54 -9.49
N CYS A 252 2.46 -24.20 -8.93
CA CYS A 252 2.47 -24.64 -7.54
C CYS A 252 3.44 -25.83 -7.30
N PRO A 253 4.33 -25.78 -6.29
CA PRO A 253 5.28 -26.86 -5.99
C PRO A 253 4.63 -28.16 -5.51
N PHE A 254 3.40 -28.10 -5.01
CA PHE A 254 2.71 -29.23 -4.38
C PHE A 254 1.92 -30.08 -5.39
N GLY A 255 2.10 -29.83 -6.69
CA GLY A 255 1.44 -30.54 -7.78
C GLY A 255 0.18 -29.82 -8.28
N ALA A 256 -0.30 -30.22 -9.47
CA ALA A 256 -1.47 -29.62 -10.11
C ALA A 256 -2.76 -29.71 -9.26
N ASP A 257 -2.82 -30.66 -8.32
CA ASP A 257 -3.96 -30.88 -7.42
C ASP A 257 -4.03 -29.89 -6.25
N ALA A 258 -2.93 -29.20 -5.92
CA ALA A 258 -2.88 -28.24 -4.82
C ALA A 258 -3.42 -26.85 -5.21
N GLY A 259 -3.61 -26.58 -6.50
CA GLY A 259 -4.01 -25.28 -7.01
C GLY A 259 -2.91 -24.21 -6.90
N PRO A 260 -3.12 -23.02 -7.48
CA PRO A 260 -2.18 -21.89 -7.38
C PRO A 260 -1.95 -21.44 -5.93
N ASP A 261 -0.70 -21.13 -5.57
CA ASP A 261 -0.32 -20.62 -4.23
C ASP A 261 -0.03 -19.10 -4.31
N PRO A 262 -0.98 -18.22 -3.94
CA PRO A 262 -0.78 -16.78 -4.03
C PRO A 262 0.35 -16.32 -3.12
N PHE A 263 1.13 -15.33 -3.55
CA PHE A 263 2.28 -14.80 -2.82
C PHE A 263 2.41 -13.29 -3.06
N ILE A 264 3.20 -12.60 -2.23
CA ILE A 264 3.55 -11.20 -2.49
C ILE A 264 4.85 -11.12 -3.29
N PRO A 265 4.85 -10.61 -4.54
CA PRO A 265 6.07 -10.46 -5.31
C PRO A 265 6.98 -9.36 -4.74
N VAL A 266 8.29 -9.55 -4.76
CA VAL A 266 9.24 -8.49 -4.40
C VAL A 266 9.19 -7.31 -5.38
N GLU A 267 8.90 -7.55 -6.65
CA GLU A 267 8.67 -6.49 -7.64
C GLU A 267 7.51 -5.58 -7.23
N PHE A 268 6.47 -6.14 -6.59
CA PHE A 268 5.39 -5.39 -5.98
C PHE A 268 5.85 -4.70 -4.69
N ALA A 269 6.30 -5.46 -3.69
CA ALA A 269 6.53 -4.95 -2.34
C ALA A 269 7.70 -3.96 -2.21
N VAL A 270 8.77 -4.13 -3.01
CA VAL A 270 9.98 -3.32 -2.88
C VAL A 270 10.20 -2.32 -4.02
N ALA A 271 9.35 -2.33 -5.05
CA ALA A 271 9.37 -1.33 -6.11
C ALA A 271 7.98 -0.81 -6.47
N GLY A 272 7.12 -1.65 -7.05
CA GLY A 272 5.80 -1.30 -7.56
C GLY A 272 4.98 -0.49 -6.57
N PHE A 273 4.71 -1.03 -5.39
CA PHE A 273 3.85 -0.44 -4.37
C PHE A 273 4.50 0.64 -3.51
N ARG A 274 5.75 1.05 -3.85
CA ARG A 274 6.45 2.18 -3.20
C ARG A 274 6.26 3.51 -3.93
N PHE A 275 5.37 3.55 -4.93
CA PHE A 275 5.06 4.76 -5.70
C PHE A 275 4.48 5.89 -4.82
N GLY A 276 3.75 5.55 -3.75
CA GLY A 276 3.09 6.51 -2.85
C GLY A 276 4.04 7.51 -2.20
N HIS A 277 5.32 7.16 -2.02
CA HIS A 277 6.34 8.06 -1.49
C HIS A 277 6.58 9.31 -2.34
N SER A 278 6.30 9.26 -3.65
CA SER A 278 6.37 10.42 -4.55
C SER A 278 5.08 11.25 -4.55
N MET A 279 3.94 10.62 -4.22
CA MET A 279 2.62 11.24 -4.32
C MET A 279 2.14 11.88 -3.00
N ILE A 280 2.86 11.68 -1.91
CA ILE A 280 2.49 12.23 -0.59
C ILE A 280 2.88 13.71 -0.49
N PRO A 281 1.92 14.62 -0.30
CA PRO A 281 2.24 16.03 -0.11
C PRO A 281 2.80 16.34 1.27
N GLN A 282 3.53 17.46 1.37
CA GLN A 282 4.04 17.94 2.66
C GLN A 282 2.95 18.46 3.59
N ARG A 283 1.89 19.04 3.02
CA ARG A 283 0.77 19.59 3.76
C ARG A 283 -0.53 19.15 3.10
N ILE A 284 -1.54 18.93 3.94
CA ILE A 284 -2.87 18.52 3.49
C ILE A 284 -3.99 19.25 4.21
N GLN A 285 -5.06 19.58 3.51
CA GLN A 285 -6.29 20.05 4.14
C GLN A 285 -7.23 18.88 4.43
N ILE A 286 -7.42 18.55 5.70
CA ILE A 286 -8.27 17.42 6.14
C ILE A 286 -9.63 17.84 6.72
N GLN A 287 -9.89 19.15 6.84
CA GLN A 287 -11.13 19.70 7.40
C GLN A 287 -11.60 20.91 6.57
N ALA A 288 -12.91 21.03 6.36
CA ALA A 288 -13.52 22.07 5.56
C ALA A 288 -13.27 23.46 6.17
N GLY A 289 -12.77 24.38 5.35
CA GLY A 289 -12.49 25.76 5.78
C GLY A 289 -11.39 25.88 6.84
N LYS A 290 -10.58 24.84 7.08
CA LYS A 290 -9.43 24.86 7.99
C LYS A 290 -8.12 24.90 7.22
N PRO A 291 -7.04 25.45 7.80
CA PRO A 291 -5.72 25.44 7.16
C PRO A 291 -5.20 24.02 6.93
N ALA A 292 -4.42 23.84 5.86
CA ALA A 292 -3.67 22.61 5.65
C ALA A 292 -2.67 22.35 6.79
N LEU A 293 -2.54 21.09 7.22
CA LEU A 293 -1.63 20.63 8.27
C LEU A 293 -0.45 19.89 7.66
N GLU A 294 0.71 19.92 8.32
CA GLU A 294 1.89 19.16 7.90
C GLU A 294 1.69 17.67 8.12
N VAL A 295 1.88 16.87 7.07
CA VAL A 295 1.74 15.39 7.14
C VAL A 295 2.70 14.79 8.16
N PHE A 296 3.93 15.27 8.21
CA PHE A 296 4.96 14.85 9.17
C PHE A 296 5.07 15.78 10.39
N GLY A 297 4.08 16.66 10.60
CA GLY A 297 4.06 17.61 11.72
C GLY A 297 3.38 17.05 12.97
N ALA A 298 3.29 17.88 14.01
CA ALA A 298 2.86 17.42 15.33
C ALA A 298 1.43 16.89 15.42
N THR A 299 0.54 17.34 14.54
CA THR A 299 -0.87 16.92 14.54
C THR A 299 -1.10 15.62 13.77
N LEU A 300 -0.41 15.43 12.64
CA LEU A 300 -0.65 14.29 11.75
C LEU A 300 0.44 13.21 11.81
N GLY A 301 1.70 13.60 12.02
CA GLY A 301 2.86 12.73 11.87
C GLY A 301 3.25 11.94 13.13
N PHE A 302 2.90 12.39 14.32
CA PHE A 302 3.18 11.66 15.56
C PHE A 302 2.06 10.65 15.86
N GLY A 303 2.09 9.50 15.19
CA GLY A 303 1.24 8.37 15.53
C GLY A 303 1.63 7.67 16.83
N PHE A 304 1.04 6.50 17.07
CA PHE A 304 1.22 5.66 18.25
C PHE A 304 0.85 6.34 19.58
N GLN A 305 0.09 7.43 19.50
CA GLN A 305 -0.30 8.27 20.63
C GLN A 305 -1.78 8.66 20.52
N PRO A 306 -2.47 8.90 21.66
CA PRO A 306 -3.84 9.40 21.67
C PRO A 306 -4.08 10.61 20.79
N LEU A 307 -5.31 10.76 20.28
CA LEU A 307 -5.76 11.98 19.64
C LEU A 307 -5.62 13.16 20.61
N GLY A 308 -4.63 14.02 20.35
CA GLY A 308 -4.35 15.18 21.20
C GLY A 308 -5.16 16.43 20.85
N ASP A 309 -5.64 16.56 19.61
CA ASP A 309 -6.39 17.73 19.12
C ASP A 309 -7.43 17.30 18.08
N LEU A 310 -8.64 17.84 18.15
CA LEU A 310 -9.72 17.62 17.18
C LEU A 310 -9.36 18.10 15.77
N LYS A 311 -8.35 18.97 15.62
CA LYS A 311 -7.79 19.31 14.30
C LYS A 311 -7.23 18.11 13.55
N GLY A 312 -6.90 17.02 14.25
CA GLY A 312 -6.42 15.77 13.66
C GLY A 312 -7.53 14.82 13.18
N VAL A 313 -8.81 15.16 13.38
CA VAL A 313 -9.93 14.34 12.90
C VAL A 313 -10.14 14.60 11.41
N VAL A 314 -10.14 13.55 10.60
CA VAL A 314 -10.24 13.66 9.15
C VAL A 314 -11.70 13.76 8.72
N GLU A 315 -12.03 14.80 7.97
CA GLU A 315 -13.29 14.89 7.22
C GLU A 315 -13.09 14.29 5.84
N TRP A 316 -13.52 13.04 5.65
CA TRP A 316 -13.28 12.25 4.44
C TRP A 316 -13.60 12.96 3.10
N PRO A 317 -14.66 13.77 2.98
CA PRO A 317 -14.90 14.54 1.75
C PRO A 317 -13.77 15.51 1.38
N GLN A 318 -12.96 15.99 2.33
CA GLN A 318 -11.84 16.90 2.04
C GLN A 318 -10.62 16.19 1.44
N VAL A 319 -10.57 14.85 1.53
CA VAL A 319 -9.45 14.05 1.03
C VAL A 319 -9.83 12.99 0.01
N LEU A 320 -11.13 12.77 -0.25
CA LEU A 320 -11.62 11.74 -1.18
C LEU A 320 -12.62 12.25 -2.23
N ASP A 321 -13.39 13.31 -1.96
CA ASP A 321 -14.48 13.73 -2.84
C ASP A 321 -14.00 14.65 -3.97
N LEU A 322 -13.73 14.10 -5.16
CA LEU A 322 -13.33 14.91 -6.32
C LEU A 322 -14.42 15.88 -6.83
N SER A 323 -15.69 15.71 -6.44
CA SER A 323 -16.76 16.66 -6.77
C SER A 323 -16.71 17.90 -5.88
N ASN A 324 -16.06 17.81 -4.72
CA ASN A 324 -15.79 18.94 -3.85
C ASN A 324 -14.61 19.75 -4.39
N ALA A 325 -14.85 21.03 -4.72
CA ALA A 325 -13.82 21.94 -5.23
C ALA A 325 -12.66 22.18 -4.26
N THR A 326 -12.84 21.90 -2.96
CA THR A 326 -11.80 22.08 -1.92
C THR A 326 -11.05 20.81 -1.57
N VAL A 327 -11.32 19.69 -2.25
CA VAL A 327 -10.62 18.42 -2.02
C VAL A 327 -9.13 18.55 -2.30
N ASP A 328 -8.32 18.07 -1.37
CA ASP A 328 -6.89 18.06 -1.57
C ASP A 328 -6.45 16.87 -2.42
N ARG A 329 -5.38 17.08 -3.19
CA ARG A 329 -4.92 16.16 -4.21
C ARG A 329 -3.53 15.66 -3.90
N ALA A 330 -3.27 14.44 -4.35
CA ALA A 330 -1.93 13.88 -4.31
C ALA A 330 -0.94 14.74 -5.10
N ASP A 331 0.32 14.69 -4.73
CA ASP A 331 1.39 15.18 -5.60
C ASP A 331 1.50 14.25 -6.82
N LYS A 332 1.98 14.79 -7.95
CA LYS A 332 2.18 14.00 -9.18
C LYS A 332 3.19 12.89 -8.92
N LEU A 333 2.92 11.73 -9.51
CA LEU A 333 3.86 10.62 -9.50
C LEU A 333 5.02 10.91 -10.46
N ASP A 334 6.17 11.25 -9.90
CA ASP A 334 7.39 11.54 -10.65
C ASP A 334 8.66 11.19 -9.84
N THR A 335 9.83 11.60 -10.33
CA THR A 335 11.11 11.30 -9.67
C THR A 335 11.44 12.25 -8.51
N LYS A 336 10.56 13.19 -8.16
CA LYS A 336 10.78 14.20 -7.15
C LYS A 336 10.17 13.77 -5.82
N LEU A 337 10.91 14.07 -4.75
CA LEU A 337 10.53 13.79 -3.38
C LEU A 337 10.65 15.04 -2.52
N ALA A 338 9.80 15.11 -1.50
CA ALA A 338 9.92 16.11 -0.44
C ALA A 338 11.27 15.98 0.27
N ALA A 339 11.87 17.11 0.65
CA ALA A 339 13.19 17.14 1.30
C ALA A 339 13.23 16.27 2.57
N ASN A 340 12.16 16.26 3.36
CA ASN A 340 12.06 15.44 4.58
C ASN A 340 12.14 13.93 4.30
N LEU A 341 11.77 13.47 3.09
CA LEU A 341 11.90 12.06 2.70
C LEU A 341 13.34 11.71 2.28
N LEU A 342 14.16 12.70 1.92
CA LEU A 342 15.57 12.50 1.61
C LEU A 342 16.48 12.67 2.83
N ASP A 343 15.96 13.24 3.93
CA ASP A 343 16.66 13.39 5.21
C ASP A 343 15.70 13.14 6.38
N LEU A 344 15.38 11.85 6.62
CA LEU A 344 14.40 11.45 7.62
C LEU A 344 14.87 11.85 9.04
N PRO A 345 14.08 12.63 9.81
CA PRO A 345 14.50 13.17 11.10
C PRO A 345 14.55 12.13 12.23
N PHE A 346 13.85 11.01 12.06
CA PHE A 346 13.72 9.94 13.06
C PHE A 346 14.74 8.81 12.88
N VAL A 347 15.57 8.86 11.83
CA VAL A 347 16.64 7.88 11.60
C VAL A 347 17.91 8.35 12.29
N GLY A 348 18.53 7.46 13.08
CA GLY A 348 19.71 7.74 13.89
C GLY A 348 20.95 8.16 13.09
N ALA A 349 21.91 8.78 13.77
CA ALA A 349 23.19 9.14 13.19
C ALA A 349 23.99 7.88 12.80
N GLY A 350 24.46 7.82 11.55
CA GLY A 350 25.20 6.68 10.99
C GLY A 350 24.36 5.73 10.12
N ASP A 351 23.03 5.86 10.15
CA ASP A 351 22.13 5.12 9.26
C ASP A 351 21.81 5.91 7.98
N VAL A 352 21.38 5.19 6.94
CA VAL A 352 20.94 5.81 5.67
C VAL A 352 19.66 6.61 5.93
N LYS A 353 19.72 7.94 5.87
CA LYS A 353 18.53 8.79 6.13
C LYS A 353 17.61 8.99 4.93
N SER A 354 18.14 8.90 3.72
CA SER A 354 17.36 9.07 2.50
C SER A 354 16.44 7.87 2.26
N LEU A 355 15.13 8.10 2.25
CA LEU A 355 14.12 7.08 1.90
C LEU A 355 14.32 6.59 0.46
N ALA A 356 14.70 7.50 -0.45
CA ALA A 356 15.03 7.13 -1.82
C ALA A 356 16.20 6.15 -1.87
N LEU A 357 17.26 6.44 -1.12
CA LEU A 357 18.42 5.55 -1.08
C LEU A 357 18.06 4.20 -0.44
N ARG A 358 17.25 4.20 0.61
CA ARG A 358 16.71 2.95 1.19
C ARG A 358 15.94 2.14 0.16
N ASN A 359 15.07 2.76 -0.63
CA ASN A 359 14.30 2.07 -1.67
C ASN A 359 15.21 1.47 -2.76
N LEU A 360 16.18 2.25 -3.26
CA LEU A 360 17.13 1.78 -4.28
C LEU A 360 17.98 0.62 -3.77
N LEU A 361 18.54 0.74 -2.57
CA LEU A 361 19.33 -0.32 -1.94
C LEU A 361 18.47 -1.56 -1.65
N ARG A 362 17.18 -1.40 -1.34
CA ARG A 362 16.26 -2.53 -1.15
C ARG A 362 16.06 -3.34 -2.40
N GLY A 363 15.82 -2.66 -3.52
CA GLY A 363 15.66 -3.33 -4.80
C GLY A 363 16.89 -4.16 -5.14
N GLN A 364 18.09 -3.61 -4.90
CA GLN A 364 19.34 -4.32 -5.08
C GLN A 364 19.53 -5.48 -4.09
N ALA A 365 19.19 -5.28 -2.80
CA ALA A 365 19.26 -6.32 -1.77
C ALA A 365 18.38 -7.53 -2.12
N PHE A 366 17.19 -7.28 -2.66
CA PHE A 366 16.28 -8.32 -3.18
C PHE A 366 16.59 -8.77 -4.60
N ARG A 367 17.68 -8.29 -5.21
CA ARG A 367 18.13 -8.69 -6.54
C ARG A 367 17.03 -8.49 -7.59
N LEU A 368 16.38 -7.33 -7.56
CA LEU A 368 15.39 -6.98 -8.58
C LEU A 368 16.07 -6.82 -9.94
N PRO A 369 15.41 -7.22 -11.04
CA PRO A 369 15.88 -6.93 -12.38
C PRO A 369 15.74 -5.44 -12.71
N SER A 370 16.30 -5.03 -13.85
CA SER A 370 16.13 -3.66 -14.34
C SER A 370 14.69 -3.41 -14.79
N GLY A 371 14.28 -2.14 -14.75
CA GLY A 371 12.99 -1.73 -15.27
C GLY A 371 12.84 -2.00 -16.77
N GLU A 372 13.93 -1.88 -17.54
CA GLU A 372 13.95 -2.22 -18.96
C GLU A 372 13.59 -3.67 -19.21
N HIS A 373 14.21 -4.60 -18.47
CA HIS A 373 13.97 -6.03 -18.65
C HIS A 373 12.52 -6.42 -18.30
N ILE A 374 11.97 -5.81 -17.24
CA ILE A 374 10.56 -5.99 -16.91
C ILE A 374 9.66 -5.35 -17.98
N ALA A 375 10.03 -4.20 -18.53
CA ALA A 375 9.27 -3.57 -19.59
C ALA A 375 9.22 -4.43 -20.86
N GLU A 376 10.34 -5.09 -21.22
CA GLU A 376 10.40 -6.08 -22.29
C GLU A 376 9.48 -7.28 -21.99
N ALA A 377 9.50 -7.80 -20.76
CA ALA A 377 8.62 -8.90 -20.33
C ALA A 377 7.13 -8.49 -20.29
N CYS A 378 6.84 -7.21 -20.09
CA CYS A 378 5.51 -6.60 -20.23
C CYS A 378 5.17 -6.23 -21.68
N GLU A 379 5.98 -6.64 -22.65
CA GLU A 379 5.81 -6.39 -24.10
C GLU A 379 5.67 -4.91 -24.45
N ARG A 380 6.38 -4.03 -23.72
CA ARG A 380 6.35 -2.60 -24.01
C ARG A 380 7.11 -2.26 -25.29
N PRO A 381 6.60 -1.29 -26.10
CA PRO A 381 7.30 -0.84 -27.30
C PRO A 381 8.72 -0.34 -27.00
N ALA A 382 9.69 -0.71 -27.84
CA ALA A 382 11.10 -0.35 -27.64
C ALA A 382 11.35 1.17 -27.55
N ASN A 383 10.54 1.98 -28.25
CA ASN A 383 10.60 3.45 -28.16
C ASN A 383 10.10 3.99 -26.82
N GLU A 384 9.13 3.33 -26.17
CA GLU A 384 8.70 3.68 -24.81
C GLU A 384 9.80 3.34 -23.79
N ILE A 385 10.37 2.14 -23.89
CA ILE A 385 11.47 1.70 -23.02
C ILE A 385 12.65 2.68 -23.14
N ALA A 386 13.10 2.96 -24.36
CA ALA A 386 14.19 3.90 -24.61
C ALA A 386 13.90 5.30 -24.06
N LYS A 387 12.65 5.78 -24.15
CA LYS A 387 12.25 7.08 -23.60
C LYS A 387 12.42 7.13 -22.08
N VAL A 388 11.96 6.11 -21.36
CA VAL A 388 12.09 6.02 -19.90
C VAL A 388 13.56 5.86 -19.50
N THR A 389 14.29 4.95 -20.13
CA THR A 389 15.73 4.72 -19.86
C THR A 389 16.56 5.98 -20.06
N ASN A 390 16.41 6.69 -21.18
CA ASN A 390 17.17 7.91 -21.47
C ASN A 390 16.91 9.01 -20.42
N LYS A 391 15.69 9.08 -19.91
CA LYS A 391 15.31 10.03 -18.86
C LYS A 391 15.89 9.64 -17.50
N ALA A 392 15.89 8.36 -17.15
CA ALA A 392 16.56 7.87 -15.95
C ALA A 392 18.07 8.14 -16.00
N GLN A 393 18.72 7.91 -17.15
CA GLN A 393 20.14 8.21 -17.35
C GLN A 393 20.45 9.71 -17.24
N THR A 394 19.59 10.58 -17.80
CA THR A 394 19.73 12.03 -17.68
C THR A 394 19.62 12.47 -16.22
N LEU A 395 18.67 11.90 -15.46
CA LEU A 395 18.54 12.16 -14.03
C LEU A 395 19.81 11.76 -13.27
N ALA A 396 20.37 10.59 -13.55
CA ALA A 396 21.60 10.11 -12.91
C ALA A 396 22.82 10.97 -13.23
N GLY A 397 22.96 11.41 -14.49
CA GLY A 397 24.03 12.31 -14.92
C GLY A 397 23.96 13.71 -14.27
N ALA A 398 22.81 14.11 -13.75
CA ALA A 398 22.63 15.36 -13.02
C ALA A 398 23.01 15.26 -11.53
N ALA A 399 23.37 14.07 -11.03
CA ALA A 399 23.86 13.90 -9.67
C ALA A 399 25.24 14.55 -9.45
N THR A 400 25.59 14.81 -8.19
CA THR A 400 26.91 15.32 -7.80
C THR A 400 27.47 14.46 -6.65
N PRO A 401 28.53 13.65 -6.88
CA PRO A 401 29.23 13.43 -8.15
C PRO A 401 28.31 12.82 -9.22
N ALA A 402 28.67 12.97 -10.50
CA ALA A 402 27.89 12.41 -11.60
C ALA A 402 27.78 10.89 -11.45
N ALA A 403 26.56 10.38 -11.48
CA ALA A 403 26.25 8.96 -11.33
C ALA A 403 25.94 8.32 -12.69
N THR A 404 26.03 7.00 -12.77
CA THR A 404 25.68 6.23 -13.97
C THR A 404 24.67 5.12 -13.69
N LEU A 405 23.82 4.86 -14.69
CA LEU A 405 22.89 3.73 -14.74
C LEU A 405 23.19 2.83 -15.94
N ALA A 406 24.46 2.73 -16.34
CA ALA A 406 24.88 1.99 -17.55
C ALA A 406 24.47 0.50 -17.55
N GLY A 407 24.31 -0.11 -16.36
CA GLY A 407 23.84 -1.50 -16.22
C GLY A 407 22.31 -1.68 -16.36
N GLY A 408 21.54 -0.59 -16.41
CA GLY A 408 20.08 -0.59 -16.40
C GLY A 408 19.50 0.29 -15.29
N THR A 409 18.20 0.55 -15.36
CA THR A 409 17.51 1.41 -14.39
C THR A 409 16.92 0.56 -13.25
N PRO A 410 17.21 0.86 -11.96
CA PRO A 410 16.54 0.22 -10.84
C PRO A 410 15.02 0.29 -10.97
N LEU A 411 14.32 -0.83 -10.80
CA LEU A 411 12.88 -0.95 -11.08
C LEU A 411 12.02 0.15 -10.45
N TRP A 412 12.26 0.47 -9.17
CA TRP A 412 11.52 1.55 -8.51
C TRP A 412 11.73 2.91 -9.19
N LEU A 413 12.97 3.25 -9.55
CA LEU A 413 13.27 4.48 -10.29
C LEU A 413 12.66 4.46 -11.70
N TYR A 414 12.70 3.31 -12.39
CA TYR A 414 12.07 3.17 -13.70
C TYR A 414 10.58 3.47 -13.62
N ILE A 415 9.87 2.95 -12.62
CA ILE A 415 8.43 3.19 -12.42
C ILE A 415 8.13 4.68 -12.18
N LEU A 416 8.96 5.38 -11.41
CA LEU A 416 8.80 6.82 -11.20
C LEU A 416 9.01 7.63 -12.49
N VAL A 417 10.04 7.28 -13.28
CA VAL A 417 10.32 7.93 -14.56
C VAL A 417 9.22 7.61 -15.58
N GLU A 418 8.74 6.36 -15.61
CA GLU A 418 7.65 5.90 -16.46
C GLU A 418 6.37 6.68 -16.19
N ALA A 419 6.00 6.86 -14.92
CA ALA A 419 4.86 7.68 -14.55
C ALA A 419 5.01 9.15 -14.97
N ALA A 420 6.20 9.72 -14.82
CA ALA A 420 6.48 11.11 -15.20
C ALA A 420 6.44 11.34 -16.72
N GLU A 421 6.90 10.36 -17.50
CA GLU A 421 7.15 10.51 -18.93
C GLU A 421 6.05 9.91 -19.83
N ILE A 422 5.40 8.85 -19.36
CA ILE A 422 4.28 8.17 -20.03
C ILE A 422 3.00 8.42 -19.22
N GLY A 423 2.96 7.98 -17.97
CA GLY A 423 1.81 8.15 -17.08
C GLY A 423 0.74 7.07 -17.21
N ARG A 424 -0.37 7.27 -16.49
CA ARG A 424 -1.48 6.32 -16.39
C ARG A 424 -2.35 6.33 -17.64
N GLU A 425 -2.75 5.16 -18.13
CA GLU A 425 -3.70 5.06 -19.25
C GLU A 425 -5.11 5.44 -18.78
N THR A 426 -5.68 6.52 -19.33
CA THR A 426 -7.02 6.99 -18.93
C THR A 426 -8.10 6.61 -19.94
N SER A 427 -7.71 6.41 -21.19
CA SER A 427 -8.51 5.76 -22.24
C SER A 427 -7.56 5.07 -23.20
N SER A 428 -8.06 4.10 -23.99
CA SER A 428 -7.23 3.29 -24.90
C SER A 428 -6.25 4.15 -25.71
N GLY A 429 -4.95 4.00 -25.44
CA GLY A 429 -3.87 4.72 -26.12
C GLY A 429 -3.60 6.15 -25.64
N ASN A 430 -4.34 6.67 -24.67
CA ASN A 430 -4.14 8.00 -24.07
C ASN A 430 -3.61 7.88 -22.64
N PHE A 431 -2.48 8.54 -22.39
CA PHE A 431 -1.76 8.47 -21.12
C PHE A 431 -1.57 9.84 -20.49
N ASP A 432 -1.92 9.95 -19.21
CA ASP A 432 -1.82 11.18 -18.43
C ASP A 432 -0.61 11.15 -17.49
N LYS A 433 0.38 11.99 -17.82
CA LYS A 433 1.68 12.07 -17.12
C LYS A 433 1.54 12.47 -15.66
N GLY A 434 2.12 11.66 -14.77
CA GLY A 434 2.15 11.87 -13.33
C GLY A 434 0.79 11.77 -12.64
N GLU A 435 -0.27 11.34 -13.33
CA GLU A 435 -1.61 11.14 -12.74
C GLU A 435 -1.79 9.73 -12.14
N GLY A 436 -0.76 8.88 -12.20
CA GLY A 436 -0.78 7.51 -11.71
C GLY A 436 0.37 6.70 -12.31
N LEU A 437 0.34 5.39 -12.06
CA LEU A 437 1.35 4.45 -12.51
C LEU A 437 1.34 4.30 -14.04
N GLY A 438 2.54 4.22 -14.62
CA GLY A 438 2.72 3.88 -16.02
C GLY A 438 2.45 2.41 -16.34
N PRO A 439 2.58 1.98 -17.61
CA PRO A 439 2.25 0.63 -18.04
C PRO A 439 2.90 -0.50 -17.23
N VAL A 440 4.20 -0.41 -16.93
CA VAL A 440 4.94 -1.44 -16.18
C VAL A 440 4.55 -1.41 -14.70
N GLY A 441 4.67 -0.25 -14.07
CA GLY A 441 4.34 -0.12 -12.64
C GLY A 441 2.88 -0.47 -12.36
N GLY A 442 1.98 -0.04 -13.25
CA GLY A 442 0.56 -0.30 -13.18
C GLY A 442 0.24 -1.79 -13.30
N ARG A 443 0.89 -2.51 -14.22
CA ARG A 443 0.65 -3.95 -14.40
C ARG A 443 1.16 -4.77 -13.22
N ILE A 444 2.33 -4.46 -12.68
CA ILE A 444 2.85 -5.11 -11.45
C ILE A 444 1.84 -4.96 -10.32
N VAL A 445 1.37 -3.74 -10.07
CA VAL A 445 0.46 -3.44 -8.95
C VAL A 445 -0.92 -4.06 -9.17
N ALA A 446 -1.51 -3.85 -10.34
CA ALA A 446 -2.86 -4.31 -10.62
C ALA A 446 -2.96 -5.83 -10.70
N GLU A 447 -2.03 -6.51 -11.38
CA GLU A 447 -2.08 -7.98 -11.47
C GLU A 447 -1.79 -8.65 -10.14
N THR A 448 -0.95 -8.07 -9.29
CA THR A 448 -0.75 -8.59 -7.93
C THR A 448 -2.08 -8.51 -7.17
N LEU A 449 -2.64 -7.31 -6.99
CA LEU A 449 -3.85 -7.12 -6.17
C LEU A 449 -5.08 -7.85 -6.74
N ILE A 450 -5.31 -7.79 -8.05
CA ILE A 450 -6.40 -8.55 -8.69
C ILE A 450 -6.13 -10.05 -8.57
N GLY A 451 -4.88 -10.48 -8.76
CA GLY A 451 -4.52 -11.90 -8.62
C GLY A 451 -4.76 -12.44 -7.22
N LEU A 452 -4.41 -11.71 -6.16
CA LEU A 452 -4.72 -12.14 -4.78
C LEU A 452 -6.24 -12.32 -4.59
N LEU A 453 -7.07 -11.47 -5.19
CA LEU A 453 -8.53 -11.58 -5.11
C LEU A 453 -9.10 -12.71 -5.98
N GLU A 454 -8.54 -12.96 -7.16
CA GLU A 454 -9.00 -14.03 -8.05
C GLU A 454 -8.67 -15.42 -7.50
N LEU A 455 -7.61 -15.52 -6.70
CA LEU A 455 -7.07 -16.78 -6.16
C LEU A 455 -7.59 -17.11 -4.75
N ASP A 456 -8.32 -16.20 -4.11
CA ASP A 456 -8.95 -16.43 -2.81
C ASP A 456 -10.46 -16.73 -3.00
N ASP A 457 -10.88 -17.94 -2.66
CA ASP A 457 -12.28 -18.39 -2.78
C ASP A 457 -13.23 -17.70 -1.79
N ARG A 458 -12.69 -16.95 -0.82
CA ARG A 458 -13.44 -16.09 0.10
C ARG A 458 -13.59 -14.67 -0.44
N ALA A 459 -12.83 -14.27 -1.46
CA ALA A 459 -12.92 -12.96 -2.07
C ALA A 459 -14.02 -12.88 -3.13
N TYR A 460 -14.55 -11.68 -3.39
CA TYR A 460 -15.65 -11.56 -4.36
C TYR A 460 -15.23 -11.96 -5.79
N LEU A 461 -13.98 -11.69 -6.21
CA LEU A 461 -13.51 -12.09 -7.54
C LEU A 461 -13.26 -13.61 -7.68
N GLY A 462 -12.86 -14.28 -6.59
CA GLY A 462 -12.70 -15.73 -6.55
C GLY A 462 -14.03 -16.49 -6.38
N SER A 463 -15.02 -15.87 -5.72
CA SER A 463 -16.28 -16.53 -5.33
C SER A 463 -17.49 -16.12 -6.17
N ASN A 464 -17.72 -14.82 -6.36
CA ASN A 464 -18.88 -14.26 -7.05
C ASN A 464 -18.52 -12.97 -7.79
N ARG A 465 -17.97 -13.10 -9.00
CA ARG A 465 -17.54 -11.96 -9.84
C ARG A 465 -18.67 -10.99 -10.21
N ALA A 466 -19.93 -11.44 -10.12
CA ALA A 466 -21.09 -10.60 -10.37
C ALA A 466 -21.55 -9.83 -9.12
N TRP A 467 -20.91 -10.03 -7.97
CA TRP A 467 -21.24 -9.30 -6.76
C TRP A 467 -20.96 -7.81 -6.93
N SER A 468 -21.88 -7.00 -6.42
CA SER A 468 -21.73 -5.56 -6.25
C SER A 468 -22.17 -5.15 -4.85
N PRO A 469 -21.66 -4.02 -4.31
CA PRO A 469 -22.03 -3.48 -3.00
C PRO A 469 -23.55 -3.42 -2.78
N ILE A 470 -24.02 -4.17 -1.79
CA ILE A 470 -25.45 -4.36 -1.48
C ILE A 470 -26.04 -3.24 -0.60
N LEU A 471 -25.18 -2.38 -0.03
CA LEU A 471 -25.59 -1.28 0.85
C LEU A 471 -25.82 0.04 0.08
N ALA A 472 -25.89 -0.03 -1.25
CA ALA A 472 -25.93 1.09 -2.17
C ALA A 472 -27.34 1.60 -2.53
N ALA A 473 -28.38 1.26 -1.75
CA ALA A 473 -29.75 1.67 -2.10
C ALA A 473 -29.89 3.20 -2.23
N ASP A 474 -29.09 3.99 -1.47
CA ASP A 474 -29.19 5.46 -1.46
C ASP A 474 -27.84 6.21 -1.55
N LYS A 475 -26.70 5.53 -1.78
CA LYS A 475 -25.36 6.16 -1.86
C LYS A 475 -24.49 5.49 -2.92
N LEU A 476 -24.67 5.89 -4.17
CA LEU A 476 -23.70 5.63 -5.22
C LEU A 476 -22.82 6.88 -5.37
N GLY A 477 -21.50 6.72 -5.32
CA GLY A 477 -20.55 7.78 -5.62
C GLY A 477 -20.62 8.25 -7.08
N PRO A 478 -19.72 9.17 -7.50
CA PRO A 478 -19.70 9.68 -8.87
C PRO A 478 -19.65 8.55 -9.90
N ASN A 479 -20.61 8.54 -10.83
CA ASN A 479 -20.78 7.53 -11.90
C ASN A 479 -21.40 6.18 -11.49
N GLY A 480 -22.09 6.09 -10.34
CA GLY A 480 -22.81 4.86 -9.99
C GLY A 480 -21.92 3.77 -9.38
N VAL A 481 -20.74 4.11 -8.87
CA VAL A 481 -19.77 3.18 -8.28
C VAL A 481 -19.64 3.48 -6.80
N PHE A 482 -19.70 2.45 -5.94
CA PHE A 482 -19.39 2.57 -4.52
C PHE A 482 -17.90 2.83 -4.31
N THR A 483 -17.56 3.87 -3.57
CA THR A 483 -16.19 4.39 -3.36
C THR A 483 -15.72 4.23 -1.91
N LEU A 484 -14.44 4.50 -1.66
CA LEU A 484 -13.91 4.58 -0.30
C LEU A 484 -14.63 5.66 0.54
N LEU A 485 -15.04 6.76 -0.09
CA LEU A 485 -15.79 7.81 0.59
C LEU A 485 -17.15 7.29 1.08
N ASP A 486 -17.85 6.51 0.24
CA ASP A 486 -19.14 5.92 0.61
C ASP A 486 -18.99 4.99 1.81
N LEU A 487 -17.92 4.18 1.84
CA LEU A 487 -17.58 3.30 2.96
C LEU A 487 -17.34 4.09 4.25
N LEU A 488 -16.54 5.16 4.18
CA LEU A 488 -16.11 5.92 5.36
C LEU A 488 -17.16 6.92 5.87
N THR A 489 -18.23 7.15 5.12
CA THR A 489 -19.34 8.03 5.48
C THR A 489 -20.68 7.29 5.60
N PHE A 490 -20.63 5.96 5.60
CA PHE A 490 -21.77 5.08 5.85
C PHE A 490 -22.25 5.19 7.31
#